data_AF-A0A7S3BHE8-F1
#
_entry.id   AF-A0A7S3BHE8-F1
#
_cell.length_a   1.000
_cell.length_b   1.000
_cell.length_c   1.000
_cell.angle_alpha   90.00
_cell.angle_beta   90.00
_cell.angle_gamma   90.00
#
_symmetry.space_group_name_H-M   'P 1'
#
loop_
_entity.id
_entity.type
_entity.pdbx_description
1 polymer ?
#
loop_
_entity_poly.entity_id
_entity_poly.type
_entity_poly.pdbx_seq_one_letter_code
_entity_poly.pdbx_strand_id
1 'polypeptide(L)'
;GAASRRLGWGRSQPLPICTRSAQGGVRGCSRLPQRTPRAETGAMPSSHDYADDPRNADILISMRQHPAGGSGNGAFTHVHRNDAKVSVFDSGFMLGDGVWEGLRLHRGVMLHARTHV
;
A
#
# COMPACT_ATOMS: atom_id res chain seq x y z
N GLY A 1 8.95 38.08 -32.28
CA GLY A 1 8.51 38.01 -30.88
C GLY A 1 7.01 37.99 -30.82
N ALA A 2 6.42 36.92 -30.29
CA ALA A 2 5.02 36.85 -29.87
C ALA A 2 4.91 35.68 -28.88
N ALA A 3 4.18 35.93 -27.78
CA ALA A 3 4.29 35.26 -26.50
C ALA A 3 3.84 33.77 -26.46
N SER A 4 4.68 32.95 -25.83
CA SER A 4 4.37 31.58 -25.37
C SER A 4 3.32 31.63 -24.26
N ARG A 5 2.11 31.12 -24.52
CA ARG A 5 1.07 30.90 -23.50
C ARG A 5 1.46 29.68 -22.65
N ARG A 6 1.78 29.90 -21.38
CA ARG A 6 1.92 28.82 -20.39
C ARG A 6 0.54 28.21 -20.14
N LEU A 7 0.38 26.93 -20.46
CA LEU A 7 -0.77 26.13 -20.04
C LEU A 7 -0.56 25.76 -18.57
N GLY A 8 -1.24 26.46 -17.66
CA GLY A 8 -1.29 26.10 -16.25
C GLY A 8 -2.14 24.85 -16.07
N TRP A 9 -1.64 23.88 -15.31
CA TRP A 9 -2.42 22.74 -14.84
C TRP A 9 -3.50 23.22 -13.87
N GLY A 10 -4.72 23.42 -14.36
CA GLY A 10 -5.87 23.74 -13.53
C GLY A 10 -6.21 22.56 -12.63
N ARG A 11 -6.24 22.79 -11.31
CA ARG A 11 -6.81 21.83 -10.35
C ARG A 11 -8.29 21.64 -10.72
N SER A 12 -8.62 20.48 -11.29
CA SER A 12 -10.02 20.09 -11.51
C SER A 12 -10.68 19.87 -10.15
N GLN A 13 -11.44 20.87 -9.70
CA GLN A 13 -12.37 20.68 -8.59
C GLN A 13 -13.44 19.66 -9.05
N PRO A 14 -13.70 18.58 -8.30
CA PRO A 14 -14.77 17.66 -8.67
C PRO A 14 -16.12 18.39 -8.58
N LEU A 15 -16.91 18.26 -9.65
CA LEU A 15 -18.25 18.85 -9.71
C LEU A 15 -19.15 18.24 -8.63
N PRO A 16 -19.99 19.03 -7.95
CA PRO A 16 -20.93 18.51 -6.98
C PRO A 16 -21.98 17.64 -7.69
N ILE A 17 -22.18 16.41 -7.19
CA ILE A 17 -23.30 15.56 -7.62
C ILE A 17 -24.54 16.05 -6.87
N CYS A 18 -25.35 16.87 -7.54
CA CYS A 18 -26.68 17.24 -7.05
C CYS A 18 -27.71 16.22 -7.52
N THR A 19 -28.17 15.34 -6.62
CA THR A 19 -29.39 14.55 -6.87
C THR A 19 -30.61 15.46 -6.74
N ARG A 20 -31.38 15.61 -7.82
CA ARG A 20 -32.66 16.35 -7.79
C ARG A 20 -33.68 15.61 -6.92
N SER A 21 -34.20 16.29 -5.91
CA SER A 21 -35.45 15.94 -5.24
C SER A 21 -36.62 16.22 -6.18
N ALA A 22 -37.60 15.33 -6.23
CA ALA A 22 -38.81 15.46 -7.06
C ALA A 22 -39.82 16.51 -6.57
N GLN A 23 -39.52 17.25 -5.49
CA GLN A 23 -40.42 18.24 -4.90
C GLN A 23 -39.65 19.55 -4.69
N GLY A 24 -40.07 20.60 -5.41
CA GLY A 24 -39.38 21.88 -5.55
C GLY A 24 -39.23 22.67 -4.25
N GLY A 25 -38.14 22.44 -3.53
CA GLY A 25 -37.68 23.29 -2.43
C GLY A 25 -36.17 23.21 -2.29
N VAL A 26 -35.50 24.37 -2.29
CA VAL A 26 -34.04 24.48 -2.13
C VAL A 26 -33.69 24.13 -0.68
N ARG A 27 -33.22 22.90 -0.43
CA ARG A 27 -32.59 22.55 0.84
C ARG A 27 -31.08 22.78 0.72
N GLY A 28 -30.52 23.45 1.73
CA GLY A 28 -29.13 23.86 1.78
C GLY A 28 -28.16 22.71 1.50
N CYS A 29 -27.12 23.02 0.73
CA CYS A 29 -26.00 22.14 0.45
C CYS A 29 -25.16 22.02 1.73
N SER A 30 -25.39 20.98 2.54
CA SER A 30 -24.50 20.69 3.66
C SER A 30 -23.18 20.18 3.10
N ARG A 31 -22.10 20.92 3.34
CA ARG A 31 -20.73 20.44 3.09
C ARG A 31 -20.57 19.12 3.82
N LEU A 32 -20.21 18.06 3.08
CA LEU A 32 -19.64 16.87 3.69
C LEU A 32 -18.52 17.31 4.65
N PRO A 33 -18.43 16.74 5.86
CA PRO A 33 -17.31 17.03 6.75
C PRO A 33 -16.04 16.72 5.98
N GLN A 34 -15.28 17.77 5.68
CA GLN A 34 -13.97 17.63 5.09
C GLN A 34 -13.16 16.78 6.06
N ARG A 35 -12.65 15.63 5.61
CA ARG A 35 -11.71 14.84 6.40
C ARG A 35 -10.61 15.81 6.85
N THR A 36 -10.45 15.96 8.15
CA THR A 36 -9.35 16.75 8.71
C THR A 36 -8.04 16.18 8.16
N PRO A 37 -7.17 17.00 7.56
CA PRO A 37 -5.81 16.56 7.28
C PRO A 37 -5.18 16.17 8.62
N ARG A 38 -4.64 14.96 8.72
CA ARG A 38 -3.86 14.54 9.88
C ARG A 38 -2.71 15.54 10.04
N ALA A 39 -2.34 15.86 11.28
CA ALA A 39 -1.16 16.68 11.57
C ALA A 39 0.05 16.08 10.84
N GLU A 40 0.48 16.75 9.78
CA GLU A 40 1.63 16.38 8.97
C GLU A 40 2.88 16.64 9.81
N THR A 41 3.50 15.57 10.30
CA THR A 41 4.89 15.64 10.74
C THR A 41 5.71 16.18 9.59
N GLY A 42 6.42 17.29 9.77
CA GLY A 42 7.12 18.06 8.73
C GLY A 42 8.32 17.36 8.05
N ALA A 43 8.29 16.03 7.93
CA ALA A 43 9.22 15.26 7.13
C ALA A 43 8.73 15.21 5.68
N MET A 44 9.60 15.61 4.75
CA MET A 44 9.37 15.41 3.32
C MET A 44 9.30 13.91 3.04
N PRO A 45 8.22 13.42 2.42
CA PRO A 45 8.08 11.99 2.16
C PRO A 45 9.16 11.50 1.19
N SER A 46 9.78 10.37 1.51
CA SER A 46 10.70 9.65 0.64
C SER A 46 9.94 8.83 -0.42
N SER A 47 10.64 8.33 -1.45
CA SER A 47 10.04 7.48 -2.48
C SER A 47 9.46 6.16 -1.94
N HIS A 48 9.82 5.76 -0.72
CA HIS A 48 9.35 4.53 -0.10
C HIS A 48 8.45 4.78 1.12
N ASP A 49 8.01 6.02 1.33
CA ASP A 49 7.12 6.35 2.43
C ASP A 49 5.68 5.91 2.12
N TYR A 50 5.02 5.36 3.12
CA TYR A 50 3.63 4.93 3.04
C TYR A 50 2.87 5.39 4.29
N ALA A 51 1.56 5.58 4.15
CA ALA A 51 0.71 5.88 5.29
C ALA A 51 0.61 4.64 6.19
N ASP A 52 0.82 4.82 7.49
CA ASP A 52 0.63 3.75 8.47
C ASP A 52 -0.80 3.21 8.40
N ASP A 53 -0.90 1.88 8.33
CA ASP A 53 -2.17 1.17 8.35
C ASP A 53 -2.20 0.24 9.57
N PRO A 54 -3.13 0.44 10.52
CA PRO A 54 -3.20 -0.39 11.72
C PRO A 54 -3.47 -1.87 11.41
N ARG A 55 -4.02 -2.20 10.24
CA ARG A 55 -4.20 -3.60 9.80
C ARG A 55 -2.88 -4.35 9.61
N ASN A 56 -1.78 -3.63 9.46
CA ASN A 56 -0.45 -4.20 9.26
C ASN A 56 0.27 -4.49 10.59
N ALA A 57 -0.34 -4.18 11.75
CA ALA A 57 0.28 -4.38 13.06
C ALA A 57 0.55 -5.86 13.34
N ASP A 58 -0.41 -6.72 13.03
CA ASP A 58 -0.41 -8.14 13.40
C ASP A 58 -0.12 -9.09 12.22
N ILE A 59 0.64 -8.63 11.23
CA ILE A 59 1.00 -9.46 10.07
C ILE A 59 1.81 -10.67 10.54
N LEU A 60 1.41 -11.84 10.06
CA LEU A 60 2.18 -13.07 10.18
C LEU A 60 3.08 -13.24 8.96
N ILE A 61 4.35 -13.57 9.23
CA ILE A 61 5.36 -13.87 8.21
C ILE A 61 5.62 -15.37 8.25
N SER A 62 5.49 -16.02 7.10
CA SER A 62 5.82 -17.44 6.95
C SER A 62 7.29 -17.57 6.60
N MET A 63 8.07 -18.14 7.50
CA MET A 63 9.52 -18.28 7.34
C MET A 63 9.89 -19.74 7.16
N ARG A 64 10.76 -20.04 6.19
CA ARG A 64 11.32 -21.37 6.02
C ARG A 64 12.49 -21.54 6.99
N GLN A 65 12.40 -22.55 7.85
CA GLN A 65 13.46 -22.95 8.78
C GLN A 65 14.22 -24.13 8.16
N HIS A 66 15.50 -23.95 7.86
CA HIS A 66 16.36 -25.05 7.45
C HIS A 66 16.83 -25.85 8.68
N PRO A 67 16.82 -27.19 8.64
CA PRO A 67 17.42 -28.00 9.69
C PRO A 67 18.90 -27.65 9.84
N ALA A 68 19.36 -27.61 11.09
CA ALA A 68 20.79 -27.50 11.38
C ALA A 68 21.52 -28.68 10.71
N GLY A 69 22.38 -28.39 9.74
CA GLY A 69 23.07 -29.39 8.92
C GLY A 69 22.75 -29.36 7.41
N GLY A 70 21.89 -28.45 6.94
CA GLY A 70 21.82 -28.05 5.52
C GLY A 70 21.20 -29.05 4.53
N SER A 71 20.87 -30.28 4.98
CA SER A 71 20.21 -31.28 4.13
C SER A 71 18.74 -31.42 4.51
N GLY A 72 17.85 -30.97 3.61
CA GLY A 72 16.41 -31.20 3.70
C GLY A 72 15.55 -30.01 3.32
N ASN A 73 14.29 -30.29 2.98
CA ASN A 73 13.28 -29.26 2.76
C ASN A 73 12.92 -28.64 4.11
N GLY A 74 13.25 -27.35 4.27
CA GLY A 74 12.91 -26.62 5.48
C GLY A 74 11.40 -26.52 5.71
N ALA A 75 10.99 -26.61 6.97
CA ALA A 75 9.60 -26.44 7.39
C ALA A 75 9.22 -24.95 7.41
N PHE A 76 7.95 -24.63 7.20
CA PHE A 76 7.45 -23.27 7.38
C PHE A 76 6.92 -23.07 8.79
N THR A 77 7.31 -21.97 9.40
CA THR A 77 6.77 -21.50 10.69
C THR A 77 6.19 -20.10 10.49
N HIS A 78 5.02 -19.85 11.07
CA HIS A 78 4.42 -18.52 11.09
C HIS A 78 4.88 -17.77 12.33
N VAL A 79 5.41 -16.57 12.15
CA VAL A 79 5.85 -15.69 13.24
C VAL A 79 5.25 -14.31 13.07
N HIS A 80 5.09 -13.58 14.17
CA HIS A 80 4.68 -12.19 14.11
C HIS A 80 5.75 -11.34 13.42
N ARG A 81 5.36 -10.26 12.72
CA ARG A 81 6.28 -9.41 11.94
C ARG A 81 7.49 -8.88 12.73
N ASN A 82 7.32 -8.63 14.02
CA ASN A 82 8.39 -8.12 14.88
C ASN A 82 9.43 -9.20 15.25
N ASP A 83 9.05 -10.47 15.12
CA ASP A 83 9.91 -11.62 15.44
C ASP A 83 10.54 -12.24 14.19
N ALA A 84 10.07 -11.87 12.99
CA ALA A 84 10.63 -12.32 11.73
C ALA A 84 12.03 -11.73 11.50
N LYS A 85 13.05 -12.58 11.53
CA LYS A 85 14.46 -12.20 11.41
C LYS A 85 15.16 -13.04 10.37
N VAL A 86 15.91 -12.40 9.49
CA VAL A 86 16.84 -13.07 8.56
C VAL A 86 18.27 -12.77 8.99
N SER A 87 19.19 -13.69 8.67
CA SER A 87 20.61 -13.45 8.91
C SER A 87 21.08 -12.28 8.04
N VAL A 88 21.93 -11.41 8.58
CA VAL A 88 22.65 -10.41 7.77
C VAL A 88 23.60 -11.06 6.77
N PHE A 89 23.90 -12.35 6.94
CA PHE A 89 24.69 -13.16 6.01
C PHE A 89 23.86 -13.98 5.03
N ASP A 90 22.53 -13.79 5.00
CA ASP A 90 21.68 -14.40 3.99
C ASP A 90 22.07 -13.86 2.60
N SER A 91 22.22 -14.74 1.61
CA SER A 91 22.67 -14.33 0.28
C SER A 91 21.66 -13.40 -0.40
N GLY A 92 20.36 -13.56 -0.10
CA GLY A 92 19.31 -12.71 -0.64
C GLY A 92 19.46 -11.25 -0.21
N PHE A 93 20.06 -11.05 0.97
CA PHE A 93 20.41 -9.74 1.50
C PHE A 93 21.82 -9.31 1.07
N MET A 94 22.84 -10.16 1.25
CA MET A 94 24.24 -9.80 1.00
C MET A 94 24.62 -9.69 -0.47
N LEU A 95 24.20 -10.66 -1.27
CA LEU A 95 24.59 -10.83 -2.66
C LEU A 95 23.48 -10.38 -3.61
N GLY A 96 22.27 -10.18 -3.10
CA GLY A 96 21.11 -9.77 -3.89
C GLY A 96 20.62 -10.87 -4.82
N ASP A 97 20.84 -12.14 -4.47
CA ASP A 97 20.33 -13.30 -5.23
C ASP A 97 18.87 -13.66 -4.88
N GLY A 98 18.21 -12.82 -4.09
CA GLY A 98 16.81 -12.98 -3.72
C GLY A 98 15.87 -12.75 -4.90
N VAL A 99 14.87 -13.61 -5.02
CA VAL A 99 13.74 -13.43 -5.95
C VAL A 99 12.51 -13.07 -5.14
N TRP A 100 11.76 -12.05 -5.57
CA TRP A 100 10.49 -11.69 -4.96
C TRP A 100 9.35 -11.75 -5.99
N GLU A 101 8.16 -12.08 -5.51
CA GLU A 101 6.92 -11.96 -6.28
C GLU A 101 5.80 -11.36 -5.43
N GLY A 102 4.86 -10.68 -6.09
CA GLY A 102 3.75 -10.00 -5.45
C GLY A 102 2.41 -10.63 -5.79
N LEU A 103 1.75 -11.26 -4.81
CA LEU A 103 0.38 -11.77 -4.96
C LEU A 103 -0.63 -10.85 -4.27
N ARG A 104 -1.80 -10.66 -4.90
CA ARG A 104 -2.88 -9.87 -4.34
C ARG A 104 -4.10 -10.73 -4.05
N LEU A 105 -4.54 -10.73 -2.79
CA LEU A 105 -5.80 -11.33 -2.35
C LEU A 105 -6.87 -10.24 -2.26
N HIS A 106 -7.98 -10.41 -2.98
CA HIS A 106 -9.12 -9.50 -2.91
C HIS A 106 -10.41 -10.31 -2.78
N ARG A 107 -11.13 -10.11 -1.67
CA ARG A 107 -12.40 -10.79 -1.37
C ARG A 107 -12.30 -12.33 -1.50
N GLY A 108 -11.23 -12.91 -0.95
CA GLY A 108 -11.00 -14.35 -0.98
C GLY A 108 -10.45 -14.91 -2.30
N VAL A 109 -10.21 -14.07 -3.31
CA VAL A 109 -9.67 -14.50 -4.61
C VAL A 109 -8.25 -13.97 -4.80
N MET A 110 -7.30 -14.87 -5.11
CA MET A 110 -5.95 -14.50 -5.53
C MET A 110 -5.99 -14.05 -6.99
N LEU A 111 -5.57 -12.81 -7.26
CA LEU A 111 -5.54 -12.25 -8.60
C LEU A 111 -4.34 -12.80 -9.38
N HIS A 112 -4.57 -13.23 -10.62
CA HIS A 112 -3.54 -13.70 -11.57
C HIS A 112 -2.58 -14.76 -11.02
N ALA A 113 -2.98 -15.57 -10.02
CA ALA A 113 -2.09 -16.47 -9.29
C ALA A 113 -1.24 -17.38 -10.21
N ARG A 114 -1.81 -17.87 -11.32
CA ARG A 114 -1.12 -18.72 -12.29
C ARG A 114 -0.07 -18.00 -13.15
N THR A 115 -0.15 -16.69 -13.28
CA THR A 115 0.82 -15.91 -14.08
C THR A 115 2.05 -15.53 -13.25
N HIS A 116 1.93 -15.59 -11.92
CA HIS A 116 3.03 -15.31 -10.99
C HIS A 116 3.92 -16.53 -10.67
N VAL A 117 3.52 -17.75 -11.08
CA VAL A 117 4.21 -19.01 -10.74
C VAL A 117 4.45 -19.90 -11.94
#